data_AF-A0A2E0XGC8-F1
#
_entry.id   AF-A0A2E0XGC8-F1
#
_cell.length_a   1.000
_cell.length_b   1.000
_cell.length_c   1.000
_cell.angle_alpha   90.00
_cell.angle_beta   90.00
_cell.angle_gamma   90.00
#
_symmetry.space_group_name_H-M   'P 1'
#
loop_
_entity.id
_entity.type
_entity.pdbx_description
1 polymer ?
#
loop_
_entity_poly.entity_id
_entity_poly.type
_entity_poly.pdbx_seq_one_letter_code
_entity_poly.pdbx_strand_id
1 'polypeptide(L)' 'MTPTFPPSIDRLASEGTAFNNAFTSCPLCTPARGTLLTALWPHQNGVYDDHPSATHYRNPCLSTKNLD' A
#
# COMPACT_ATOMS: atom_id res chain seq x y z
N MET A 1 7.12 13.67 26.15
CA MET A 1 7.39 14.56 25.00
C MET A 1 6.41 14.17 23.91
N THR A 2 5.31 14.89 23.76
CA THR A 2 4.36 14.64 22.67
C THR A 2 4.99 15.14 21.37
N PRO A 3 5.01 14.35 20.27
CA PRO A 3 5.45 14.86 18.98
C PRO A 3 4.57 16.04 18.57
N THR A 4 5.18 17.16 18.18
CA THR A 4 4.46 18.37 17.78
C THR A 4 4.01 18.23 16.33
N PHE A 5 2.87 17.59 16.12
CA PHE A 5 2.23 17.62 14.82
C PHE A 5 1.45 18.93 14.61
N PRO A 6 1.06 19.29 13.38
CA PRO A 6 0.16 20.42 13.17
C PRO A 6 -1.12 20.32 14.03
N PRO A 7 -1.71 21.44 14.50
CA PRO A 7 -2.85 21.40 15.42
C PRO A 7 -4.07 20.66 14.86
N SER A 8 -4.23 20.64 13.52
CA SER A 8 -5.30 19.90 12.85
C SER A 8 -5.17 18.38 13.00
N ILE A 9 -3.96 17.84 13.00
CA ILE A 9 -3.71 16.40 13.13
C ILE A 9 -3.64 15.98 14.60
N ASP A 10 -3.18 16.86 15.51
CA ASP A 10 -3.31 16.62 16.96
C ASP A 10 -4.79 16.52 17.38
N ARG A 11 -5.65 17.41 16.85
CA ARG A 11 -7.09 17.32 17.09
C ARG A 11 -7.67 16.00 16.58
N LEU A 12 -7.31 15.59 15.35
CA LEU A 12 -7.75 14.31 14.79
C LEU A 12 -7.30 13.11 15.63
N ALA A 13 -6.07 13.14 16.14
CA ALA A 13 -5.56 12.10 17.03
C ALA A 13 -6.30 12.06 18.37
N SER A 14 -6.69 13.21 18.93
CA SER A 14 -7.45 13.28 20.19
C SER A 14 -8.90 12.81 20.08
N GLU A 15 -9.51 12.94 18.89
CA GLU A 15 -10.88 12.50 18.60
C GLU A 15 -10.95 11.03 18.15
N GLY A 16 -9.80 10.40 17.88
CA GLY A 16 -9.70 9.07 17.29
C GLY A 16 -8.78 8.10 18.06
N THR A 17 -8.35 7.05 17.37
CA THR A 17 -7.34 6.09 17.87
C THR A 17 -6.08 6.21 17.03
N ALA A 18 -4.96 6.55 17.67
CA ALA A 18 -3.66 6.64 17.02
C ALA A 18 -2.88 5.32 17.15
N PHE A 19 -2.33 4.84 16.04
CA PHE A 19 -1.42 3.69 16.04
C PHE A 19 0.03 4.18 16.16
N ASN A 20 0.72 3.77 17.23
CA ASN A 20 2.14 4.09 17.41
C ASN A 20 3.04 3.37 16.40
N ASN A 21 2.56 2.26 15.82
CA ASN A 21 3.28 1.45 14.85
C ASN A 21 2.34 1.09 13.69
N ALA A 22 2.44 1.82 12.59
CA ALA A 22 1.72 1.57 11.35
C ALA A 22 2.73 1.31 10.23
N PHE A 23 2.66 0.14 9.60
CA PHE A 23 3.60 -0.29 8.56
C PHE A 23 2.92 -0.38 7.20
N THR A 24 3.65 0.01 6.16
CA THR A 24 3.23 -0.24 4.77
C THR A 24 3.59 -1.66 4.36
N SER A 25 2.75 -2.27 3.52
CA SER A 25 2.99 -3.59 2.92
C SER A 25 4.21 -3.60 2.00
N CYS A 26 4.50 -2.47 1.36
CA CYS A 26 5.67 -2.25 0.52
C CYS A 26 6.03 -0.74 0.46
N PRO A 27 7.30 -0.37 0.28
CA PRO A 27 7.75 1.03 0.24
C PRO A 27 7.61 1.64 -1.18
N LEU A 28 6.49 1.38 -1.86
CA LEU A 28 6.19 1.85 -3.22
C LEU A 28 4.74 2.34 -3.28
N CYS A 29 4.46 3.40 -4.05
CA CYS A 29 3.23 4.15 -3.84
C CYS A 29 1.98 3.43 -4.40
N THR A 30 2.06 2.90 -5.61
CA THR A 30 1.00 2.19 -6.34
C THR A 30 0.73 0.82 -5.73
N PRO A 31 1.73 -0.04 -5.45
CA PRO A 31 1.46 -1.32 -4.78
C PRO A 31 0.96 -1.13 -3.34
N ALA A 32 1.45 -0.14 -2.58
CA ALA A 32 0.92 0.13 -1.23
C ALA A 32 -0.57 0.51 -1.29
N ARG A 33 -0.95 1.44 -2.19
CA ARG A 33 -2.35 1.79 -2.45
C ARG A 33 -3.15 0.57 -2.93
N GLY A 34 -2.58 -0.26 -3.80
CA GLY A 34 -3.19 -1.51 -4.25
C GLY A 34 -3.58 -2.40 -3.08
N THR A 35 -2.69 -2.57 -2.10
CA THR A 35 -3.00 -3.35 -0.89
C THR A 35 -4.08 -2.73 -0.02
N LEU A 36 -4.05 -1.41 0.15
CA LEU A 36 -5.03 -0.69 0.96
C LEU A 36 -6.45 -0.78 0.38
N LEU A 37 -6.57 -0.72 -0.95
CA LEU A 37 -7.87 -0.75 -1.64
C LEU A 37 -8.45 -2.16 -1.80
N THR A 38 -7.58 -3.17 -1.92
CA THR A 38 -8.01 -4.56 -2.18
C THR A 38 -7.99 -5.45 -0.94
N ALA A 39 -7.37 -5.00 0.14
CA ALA A 39 -7.04 -5.83 1.31
C ALA A 39 -6.23 -7.10 0.99
N LEU A 40 -5.53 -7.10 -0.16
CA LEU A 40 -4.68 -8.20 -0.63
C LEU A 40 -3.22 -7.74 -0.69
N TRP A 41 -2.28 -8.66 -0.51
CA TRP A 41 -0.85 -8.36 -0.67
C TRP A 41 -0.51 -8.03 -2.14
N PRO A 42 0.62 -7.35 -2.41
CA PRO A 42 1.02 -7.01 -3.79
C PRO A 42 1.10 -8.24 -4.70
N HIS A 43 1.56 -9.37 -4.14
CA HIS A 43 1.66 -10.63 -4.87
C HIS A 43 0.32 -11.31 -5.16
N GLN A 44 -0.77 -10.89 -4.50
CA GLN A 44 -2.12 -11.43 -4.67
C GLN A 44 -2.96 -10.54 -5.58
N ASN A 45 -2.78 -9.21 -5.52
CA ASN A 45 -3.52 -8.25 -6.33
C ASN A 45 -2.87 -7.91 -7.67
N GLY A 46 -1.61 -8.32 -7.89
CA GLY A 46 -0.92 -8.16 -9.16
C GLY A 46 -0.29 -6.78 -9.40
N VAL A 47 -0.27 -5.91 -8.40
CA VAL A 47 0.31 -4.56 -8.48
C VAL A 47 1.70 -4.58 -7.83
N TYR A 48 2.76 -4.35 -8.61
CA TYR A 48 4.14 -4.50 -8.14
C TYR A 48 5.00 -3.24 -8.30
N ASP A 49 4.62 -2.32 -9.18
CA ASP A 49 5.41 -1.17 -9.56
C ASP A 49 4.58 0.11 -9.69
N ASP A 50 5.29 1.24 -9.69
CA ASP A 50 4.70 2.57 -9.86
C ASP A 50 4.62 3.00 -11.32
N HIS A 51 5.48 2.41 -12.15
CA HIS A 51 5.57 2.66 -13.58
C HIS A 51 5.58 1.31 -14.32
N PRO A 52 4.43 0.64 -14.46
CA PRO A 52 4.35 -0.60 -15.21
C PRO A 52 4.76 -0.35 -16.65
N SER A 53 6.01 -0.69 -16.97
CA SER A 53 6.40 -0.95 -18.34
C SER A 53 5.82 -2.31 -18.73
N ALA A 54 5.39 -2.47 -19.98
CA ALA A 54 4.86 -3.74 -20.48
C ALA A 54 5.82 -4.93 -20.22
N THR A 55 7.09 -4.67 -19.96
CA THR A 55 8.14 -5.65 -19.64
C THR A 55 8.10 -6.15 -18.18
N HIS A 56 7.64 -5.35 -17.21
CA HIS A 56 7.64 -5.71 -15.78
C HIS A 56 6.42 -6.53 -15.33
N TYR A 57 5.38 -6.64 -16.15
CA TYR A 57 4.20 -7.47 -15.84
C TYR A 57 4.46 -8.98 -15.95
N ARG A 58 5.68 -9.41 -16.34
CA ARG A 58 6.09 -10.83 -16.32
C ARG A 58 6.37 -11.30 -14.90
N ASN A 59 5.31 -11.50 -14.13
CA ASN A 59 5.37 -12.28 -12.89
C ASN A 59 5.21 -13.77 -13.24
N PRO A 60 6.23 -14.62 -13.02
CA PRO A 60 6.14 -16.06 -13.27
C PRO A 60 4.97 -16.72 -12.53
N CYS A 61 4.59 -16.17 -11.37
CA CYS A 61 3.53 -16.68 -10.49
C CYS A 61 2.11 -16.22 -10.85
N LEU A 62 1.95 -15.22 -11.73
CA LEU A 62 0.64 -14.75 -12.22
C LEU A 62 0.44 -15.01 -13.71
N SER A 63 1.47 -15.49 -14.42
CA SER A 63 1.44 -15.83 -15.85
C SER A 63 0.47 -16.97 -16.22
N THR A 64 -0.28 -17.55 -15.28
CA THR A 64 -1.15 -18.72 -15.52
C THR A 64 -2.62 -18.49 -15.22
N LYS A 65 -3.07 -17.26 -14.96
CA LYS A 65 -4.50 -16.96 -14.78
C LYS A 65 -5.03 -16.06 -15.88
N ASN A 66 -5.60 -16.71 -16.90
CA ASN A 66 -6.53 -16.18 -17.90
C ASN A 66 -5.97 -15.29 -19.01
N LEU A 67 -5.07 -15.85 -19.81
CA LEU A 67 -5.17 -15.70 -21.26
C LEU A 67 -5.38 -17.13 -21.75
N ASP A 68 -6.51 -17.36 -22.41
CA ASP A 68 -6.87 -18.53 -23.24
C ASP A 68 -5.92 -19.75 -23.26
#